data_AF-A0A059FP70-F1
#
_entry.id   AF-A0A059FP70-F1
#
_cell.length_a   1.000
_cell.length_b   1.000
_cell.length_c   1.000
_cell.angle_alpha   90.00
_cell.angle_beta   90.00
_cell.angle_gamma   90.00
#
_symmetry.space_group_name_H-M   'P 1'
#
loop_
_entity.id
_entity.type
_entity.pdbx_description
1 polymer ?
#
loop_
_entity_poly.entity_id
_entity_poly.type
_entity_poly.pdbx_seq_one_letter_code
_entity_poly.pdbx_strand_id
1 'polypeptide(L)'
;MKMRFVSSLKIAGLATAIALAGCATTAIAQEPAAAAPAATAADDGYPLVGGDFWEITAIDLKPGGGLAYANHLATQWRAGQEFAKSKGWIKDYMVMSNYYNRAGEPDLYLISVIDHVPSGPEGEAQFVAYRAWAKSSAEKLQAESADRAEFREIMSNSLLQEMTFR
;
A
#
# COMPACT_ATOMS: atom_id res chain seq x y z
N MET A 1 29.91 31.07 -29.61
CA MET A 1 29.24 29.77 -29.40
C MET A 1 28.26 29.94 -28.24
N LYS A 2 26.96 30.09 -28.52
CA LYS A 2 25.90 30.39 -27.54
C LYS A 2 25.08 29.11 -27.35
N MET A 3 25.21 28.46 -26.19
CA MET A 3 24.51 27.21 -25.91
C MET A 3 23.10 27.54 -25.38
N ARG A 4 22.07 27.24 -26.17
CA ARG A 4 20.66 27.34 -25.78
C ARG A 4 20.31 26.14 -24.90
N PHE A 5 19.95 26.40 -23.65
CA PHE A 5 19.28 25.41 -22.79
C PHE A 5 17.86 25.20 -23.31
N VAL A 6 17.56 23.98 -23.76
CA VAL A 6 16.19 23.53 -24.02
C VAL A 6 15.67 22.92 -22.72
N SER A 7 14.72 23.59 -22.09
CA SER A 7 13.98 23.07 -20.94
C SER A 7 13.16 21.86 -21.38
N SER A 8 13.54 20.67 -20.92
CA SER A 8 12.74 19.45 -21.11
C SER A 8 11.70 19.38 -20.00
N LEU A 9 10.46 19.71 -20.36
CA LEU A 9 9.28 19.51 -19.55
C LEU A 9 9.04 17.99 -19.41
N LYS A 10 9.62 17.37 -18.36
CA LYS A 10 9.30 15.99 -17.99
C LYS A 10 8.04 16.00 -17.14
N ILE A 11 6.93 15.67 -17.78
CA ILE A 11 5.67 15.26 -17.14
C ILE A 11 5.98 13.96 -16.40
N ALA A 12 6.22 14.05 -15.08
CA ALA A 12 6.31 12.89 -14.23
C ALA A 12 4.89 12.38 -13.97
N GLY A 13 4.55 11.26 -14.62
CA GLY A 13 3.33 10.50 -14.35
C GLY A 13 3.35 9.99 -12.91
N LEU A 14 2.31 10.37 -12.18
CA LEU A 14 2.05 10.06 -10.79
C LEU A 14 1.71 8.57 -10.65
N ALA A 15 2.56 7.79 -9.98
CA ALA A 15 2.22 6.44 -9.52
C ALA A 15 1.44 6.56 -8.21
N THR A 16 0.14 6.29 -8.25
CA THR A 16 -0.73 6.29 -7.07
C THR A 16 -0.44 5.05 -6.22
N ALA A 17 0.43 5.18 -5.23
CA ALA A 17 0.54 4.24 -4.13
C ALA A 17 -0.58 4.54 -3.13
N ILE A 18 -1.47 3.59 -2.89
CA ILE A 18 -2.52 3.71 -1.87
C ILE A 18 -1.85 3.49 -0.51
N ALA A 19 -1.26 4.55 0.03
CA ALA A 19 -0.99 4.66 1.45
C ALA A 19 -2.25 5.19 2.13
N LEU A 20 -2.81 4.42 3.06
CA LEU A 20 -3.78 4.90 4.05
C LEU A 20 -3.16 6.03 4.88
N ALA A 21 -3.21 7.26 4.38
CA ALA A 21 -2.93 8.53 5.06
C ALA A 21 -2.80 9.70 4.05
N GLY A 22 -3.93 10.30 3.63
CA GLY A 22 -3.96 11.60 2.96
C GLY A 22 -4.86 11.69 1.73
N CYS A 23 -6.09 12.18 1.90
CA CYS A 23 -6.99 12.51 0.78
C CYS A 23 -7.40 13.98 0.82
N ALA A 24 -7.00 14.73 -0.21
CA ALA A 24 -7.85 15.73 -0.85
C ALA A 24 -7.26 16.10 -2.22
N THR A 25 -7.62 15.37 -3.27
CA THR A 25 -7.56 15.88 -4.65
C THR A 25 -8.66 15.26 -5.52
N THR A 26 -9.54 16.17 -5.94
CA THR A 26 -10.60 16.16 -6.97
C THR A 26 -10.69 14.98 -7.93
N ALA A 27 -11.86 14.33 -7.94
CA ALA A 27 -12.33 13.36 -8.91
C ALA A 27 -12.69 14.00 -10.27
N ILE A 28 -12.26 13.37 -11.36
CA ILE A 28 -12.89 13.48 -12.68
C ILE A 28 -13.64 12.18 -12.94
N ALA A 29 -14.93 12.28 -13.22
CA ALA A 29 -15.82 11.16 -13.49
C ALA A 29 -15.44 10.49 -14.83
N GLN A 30 -15.26 9.17 -14.81
CA GLN A 30 -15.06 8.36 -16.02
C GLN A 30 -16.33 7.54 -16.25
N GLU A 31 -16.95 7.71 -17.41
CA GLU A 31 -18.18 7.00 -17.81
C GLU A 31 -17.94 5.48 -17.97
N PRO A 32 -18.96 4.63 -17.73
CA PRO A 32 -18.81 3.18 -17.80
C PRO A 32 -18.65 2.73 -19.27
N ALA A 33 -17.48 2.17 -19.59
CA ALA A 33 -17.26 1.52 -20.88
C ALA A 33 -18.13 0.26 -20.98
N ALA A 34 -18.85 0.11 -22.10
CA ALA A 34 -19.66 -1.05 -22.42
C ALA A 34 -18.83 -2.35 -22.31
N ALA A 35 -19.36 -3.35 -21.62
CA ALA A 35 -18.72 -4.65 -21.43
C ALA A 35 -18.60 -5.38 -22.79
N ALA A 36 -17.38 -5.46 -23.32
CA ALA A 36 -17.05 -6.35 -24.42
C ALA A 36 -17.09 -7.82 -23.93
N PRO A 37 -17.45 -8.79 -24.80
CA PRO A 37 -17.47 -10.19 -24.43
C PRO A 37 -16.07 -10.65 -23.99
N ALA A 38 -16.02 -11.43 -22.90
CA ALA A 38 -14.78 -12.00 -22.37
C ALA A 38 -14.13 -12.88 -23.44
N ALA A 39 -13.04 -12.41 -24.03
CA ALA A 39 -12.20 -13.24 -24.88
C ALA A 39 -11.65 -14.39 -24.04
N THR A 40 -11.85 -15.63 -24.51
CA THR A 40 -11.09 -16.77 -24.00
C THR A 40 -9.61 -16.48 -24.25
N ALA A 41 -8.84 -16.26 -23.19
CA ALA A 41 -7.40 -16.04 -23.30
C ALA A 41 -6.78 -17.27 -23.99
N ALA A 42 -6.25 -17.07 -25.20
CA ALA A 42 -5.44 -18.09 -25.86
C ALA A 42 -4.19 -18.33 -25.02
N ASP A 43 -3.78 -19.60 -24.90
CA ASP A 43 -2.49 -19.94 -24.29
C ASP A 43 -1.37 -19.34 -25.16
N ASP A 44 -0.74 -18.29 -24.65
CA ASP A 44 0.36 -17.57 -25.31
C ASP A 44 1.71 -18.27 -25.09
N GLY A 45 1.74 -19.39 -24.37
CA GLY A 45 2.94 -20.14 -24.02
C GLY A 45 3.76 -19.48 -22.91
N TYR A 46 3.26 -18.44 -22.24
CA TYR A 46 3.96 -17.81 -21.12
C TYR A 46 3.86 -18.67 -19.84
N PRO A 47 4.99 -19.03 -19.21
CA PRO A 47 5.01 -20.06 -18.16
C PRO A 47 4.57 -19.55 -16.78
N LEU A 48 4.34 -18.25 -16.62
CA LEU A 48 3.94 -17.65 -15.35
C LEU A 48 2.51 -17.09 -15.43
N VAL A 49 1.76 -17.18 -14.33
CA VAL A 49 0.45 -16.55 -14.16
C VAL A 49 0.41 -15.72 -12.88
N GLY A 50 -0.34 -14.62 -12.92
CA GLY A 50 -0.52 -13.74 -11.78
C GLY A 50 -1.35 -14.40 -10.68
N GLY A 51 -0.81 -14.41 -9.47
CA GLY A 51 -1.50 -14.76 -8.23
C GLY A 51 -1.96 -13.53 -7.46
N ASP A 52 -1.87 -13.61 -6.14
CA ASP A 52 -2.29 -12.56 -5.22
C ASP A 52 -1.37 -11.33 -5.29
N PHE A 53 -1.88 -10.20 -4.83
CA PHE A 53 -1.11 -8.97 -4.70
C PHE A 53 -0.58 -8.81 -3.28
N TRP A 54 0.64 -8.29 -3.20
CA TRP A 54 1.39 -8.09 -1.97
C TRP A 54 1.66 -6.60 -1.79
N GLU A 55 0.97 -5.98 -0.84
CA GLU A 55 1.25 -4.62 -0.40
C GLU A 55 2.35 -4.66 0.65
N ILE A 56 3.50 -4.07 0.35
CA ILE A 56 4.68 -4.09 1.20
C ILE A 56 5.04 -2.65 1.60
N THR A 57 5.07 -2.39 2.90
CA THR A 57 5.59 -1.15 3.48
C THR A 57 6.94 -1.42 4.13
N ALA A 58 7.99 -0.75 3.64
CA ALA A 58 9.33 -0.81 4.19
C ALA A 58 9.51 0.25 5.29
N ILE A 59 10.00 -0.18 6.46
CA ILE A 59 10.15 0.67 7.64
C ILE A 59 11.61 0.67 8.12
N ASP A 60 12.14 1.86 8.33
CA ASP A 60 13.39 2.09 9.08
C ASP A 60 13.05 2.54 10.50
N LEU A 61 13.68 1.96 11.51
CA LEU A 61 13.44 2.28 12.92
C LEU A 61 14.46 3.31 13.39
N LYS A 62 13.95 4.39 13.98
CA LYS A 62 14.83 5.39 14.59
C LYS A 62 15.51 4.83 15.84
N PRO A 63 16.71 5.33 16.21
CA PRO A 63 17.38 4.90 17.43
C PRO A 63 16.47 4.94 18.66
N GLY A 64 16.35 3.81 19.37
CA GLY A 64 15.47 3.68 20.54
C GLY A 64 13.97 3.50 20.23
N GLY A 65 13.55 3.58 18.96
CA GLY A 65 12.16 3.48 18.53
C GLY A 65 11.60 2.04 18.46
N GLY A 66 12.45 1.02 18.51
CA GLY A 66 12.07 -0.36 18.27
C GLY A 66 10.96 -0.89 19.18
N LEU A 67 11.04 -0.65 20.49
CA LEU A 67 10.00 -1.10 21.44
C LEU A 67 8.68 -0.34 21.25
N ALA A 68 8.76 0.98 21.02
CA ALA A 68 7.58 1.81 20.78
C ALA A 68 6.82 1.34 19.54
N TYR A 69 7.54 1.07 18.44
CA TYR A 69 6.89 0.58 17.22
C TYR A 69 6.37 -0.84 17.36
N ALA A 70 7.12 -1.74 18.00
CA ALA A 70 6.66 -3.11 18.25
C ALA A 70 5.34 -3.14 19.05
N ASN A 71 5.20 -2.29 20.07
CA ASN A 71 3.96 -2.18 20.85
C ASN A 71 2.79 -1.65 20.01
N HIS A 72 3.03 -0.67 19.13
CA HIS A 72 2.03 -0.21 18.17
C HIS A 72 1.61 -1.33 17.21
N LEU A 73 2.58 -2.09 16.67
CA LEU A 73 2.33 -3.21 15.77
C LEU A 73 1.48 -4.29 16.44
N ALA A 74 1.83 -4.68 17.68
CA ALA A 74 1.16 -5.71 18.44
C ALA A 74 -0.29 -5.35 18.85
N THR A 75 -0.63 -4.06 18.85
CA THR A 75 -1.93 -3.56 19.30
C THR A 75 -2.74 -3.02 18.14
N GLN A 76 -2.63 -1.72 17.83
CA GLN A 76 -3.48 -1.02 16.89
C GLN A 76 -3.35 -1.57 15.47
N TRP A 77 -2.12 -1.76 14.98
CA TRP A 77 -1.90 -2.23 13.61
C TRP A 77 -2.48 -3.64 13.43
N ARG A 78 -2.11 -4.58 14.30
CA ARG A 78 -2.63 -5.96 14.25
C ARG A 78 -4.15 -6.01 14.33
N ALA A 79 -4.77 -5.22 15.21
CA ALA A 79 -6.22 -5.16 15.31
C ALA A 79 -6.87 -4.69 13.99
N GLY A 80 -6.25 -3.71 13.31
CA GLY A 80 -6.67 -3.24 11.99
C GLY A 80 -6.56 -4.32 10.91
N GLN A 81 -5.44 -5.07 10.89
CA GLN A 81 -5.25 -6.18 9.96
C GLN A 81 -6.27 -7.30 10.20
N GLU A 82 -6.52 -7.69 11.45
CA GLU A 82 -7.54 -8.71 11.78
C GLU A 82 -8.95 -8.27 11.39
N PHE A 83 -9.27 -6.98 11.55
CA PHE A 83 -10.53 -6.44 11.07
C PHE A 83 -10.63 -6.52 9.54
N ALA A 84 -9.61 -6.09 8.80
CA ALA A 84 -9.58 -6.18 7.34
C ALA A 84 -9.72 -7.64 6.86
N LYS A 85 -9.05 -8.58 7.54
CA LYS A 85 -9.14 -10.01 7.27
C LYS A 85 -10.54 -10.56 7.54
N SER A 86 -11.18 -10.15 8.63
CA SER A 86 -12.57 -10.53 8.96
C SER A 86 -13.60 -10.03 7.94
N LYS A 87 -13.26 -8.98 7.18
CA LYS A 87 -14.09 -8.44 6.10
C LYS A 87 -13.76 -9.03 4.73
N GLY A 88 -12.72 -9.87 4.64
CA GLY A 88 -12.23 -10.43 3.38
C GLY A 88 -11.51 -9.43 2.50
N TRP A 89 -11.09 -8.27 3.02
CA TRP A 89 -10.34 -7.27 2.23
C TRP A 89 -8.88 -7.67 2.03
N ILE A 90 -8.34 -8.42 2.98
CA ILE A 90 -7.02 -9.04 2.89
C ILE A 90 -7.17 -10.53 3.19
N LYS A 91 -6.32 -11.34 2.55
CA LYS A 91 -6.19 -12.78 2.82
C LYS A 91 -5.31 -13.04 4.02
N ASP A 92 -4.19 -12.33 4.12
CA ASP A 92 -3.23 -12.48 5.22
C ASP A 92 -2.40 -11.21 5.45
N TYR A 93 -1.62 -11.21 6.54
CA TYR A 93 -0.67 -10.15 6.85
C TYR A 93 0.57 -10.69 7.58
N MET A 94 1.70 -10.02 7.39
CA MET A 94 2.98 -10.45 7.96
C MET A 94 3.81 -9.25 8.43
N VAL A 95 4.65 -9.49 9.43
CA VAL A 95 5.74 -8.60 9.83
C VAL A 95 7.04 -9.36 9.66
N MET A 96 7.94 -8.86 8.79
CA MET A 96 9.25 -9.46 8.56
C MET A 96 10.33 -8.51 9.08
N SER A 97 11.34 -9.04 9.76
CA SER A 97 12.52 -8.28 10.15
C SER A 97 13.69 -8.58 9.23
N ASN A 98 14.38 -7.53 8.81
CA ASN A 98 15.60 -7.62 8.03
C ASN A 98 16.81 -7.72 8.98
N TYR A 99 17.23 -8.95 9.28
CA TYR A 99 18.37 -9.21 10.18
C TYR A 99 19.73 -8.77 9.64
N TYR A 100 19.82 -8.47 8.34
CA TYR A 100 21.07 -8.11 7.67
C TYR A 100 20.94 -6.79 6.92
N ASN A 101 20.19 -5.84 7.48
CA ASN A 101 19.98 -4.54 6.85
C ASN A 101 21.29 -3.77 6.71
N ARG A 102 21.49 -3.19 5.53
CA ARG A 102 22.58 -2.24 5.24
C ARG A 102 22.09 -0.81 5.44
N ALA A 103 23.02 0.13 5.44
CA ALA A 103 22.66 1.55 5.46
C ALA A 103 21.73 1.88 4.28
N GLY A 104 20.57 2.46 4.58
CA GLY A 104 19.53 2.78 3.59
C GLY A 104 18.58 1.63 3.25
N GLU A 105 18.70 0.48 3.90
CA GLU A 105 17.74 -0.63 3.81
C GLU A 105 16.81 -0.62 5.05
N PRO A 106 15.55 -1.02 4.89
CA PRO A 106 14.60 -1.06 6.00
C PRO A 106 14.96 -2.15 7.02
N ASP A 107 14.61 -1.90 8.28
CA ASP A 107 14.67 -2.87 9.38
C ASP A 107 13.48 -3.85 9.36
N LEU A 108 12.31 -3.37 8.92
CA LEU A 108 11.06 -4.15 8.91
C LEU A 108 10.32 -4.01 7.58
N TYR A 109 9.63 -5.08 7.20
CA TYR A 109 8.62 -5.08 6.15
C TYR A 109 7.27 -5.45 6.74
N LEU A 110 6.27 -4.62 6.50
CA LEU A 110 4.87 -4.90 6.78
C LEU A 110 4.20 -5.34 5.48
N ILE A 111 3.54 -6.48 5.49
CA ILE A 111 2.95 -7.07 4.29
C ILE A 111 1.46 -7.31 4.52
N SER A 112 0.64 -6.92 3.54
CA SER A 112 -0.76 -7.35 3.42
C SER A 112 -0.95 -8.06 2.08
N VAL A 113 -1.61 -9.21 2.10
CA VAL A 113 -1.91 -10.00 0.90
C VAL A 113 -3.37 -9.77 0.51
N ILE A 114 -3.61 -9.31 -0.72
CA ILE A 114 -4.96 -9.05 -1.26
C ILE A 114 -5.15 -9.86 -2.54
N ASP A 115 -6.37 -10.31 -2.81
CA ASP A 115 -6.68 -11.08 -4.02
C ASP A 115 -6.97 -10.20 -5.24
N HIS A 116 -7.36 -8.94 -5.00
CA HIS A 116 -7.54 -7.93 -6.03
C HIS A 116 -7.24 -6.54 -5.47
N VAL A 117 -6.85 -5.62 -6.36
CA VAL A 117 -6.74 -4.20 -6.02
C VAL A 117 -8.15 -3.61 -5.97
N PRO A 118 -8.56 -2.98 -4.85
CA PRO A 118 -9.90 -2.42 -4.73
C PRO A 118 -10.10 -1.30 -5.75
N SER A 119 -11.29 -1.25 -6.34
CA SER A 119 -11.73 -0.10 -7.10
C SER A 119 -11.90 1.13 -6.19
N GLY A 120 -12.02 2.32 -6.78
CA GLY A 120 -12.23 3.56 -6.02
C GLY A 120 -13.42 3.49 -5.05
N PRO A 121 -14.63 3.10 -5.50
CA PRO A 121 -15.79 2.97 -4.61
C PRO A 121 -15.62 1.91 -3.51
N GLU A 122 -14.96 0.78 -3.82
CA GLU A 122 -14.65 -0.24 -2.82
C GLU A 122 -13.70 0.31 -1.76
N GLY A 123 -12.62 0.96 -2.17
CA GLY A 123 -11.65 1.58 -1.26
C GLY A 123 -12.30 2.64 -0.35
N GLU A 124 -13.20 3.47 -0.89
CA GLU A 124 -13.96 4.43 -0.08
C GLU A 124 -14.85 3.73 0.96
N ALA A 125 -15.58 2.69 0.55
CA ALA A 125 -16.43 1.90 1.45
C ALA A 125 -15.61 1.19 2.55
N GLN A 126 -14.47 0.60 2.18
CA GLN A 126 -13.53 -0.01 3.14
C GLN A 126 -13.04 1.04 4.15
N PHE A 127 -12.63 2.22 3.69
CA PHE A 127 -12.16 3.28 4.56
C PHE A 127 -13.24 3.80 5.52
N VAL A 128 -14.48 3.96 5.06
CA VAL A 128 -15.63 4.32 5.93
C VAL A 128 -15.87 3.26 6.99
N ALA A 129 -15.92 1.99 6.59
CA ALA A 129 -16.14 0.87 7.51
C ALA A 129 -15.00 0.76 8.54
N TYR A 130 -13.75 0.97 8.12
CA TYR A 130 -12.60 1.00 9.02
C TYR A 130 -12.71 2.11 10.06
N ARG A 131 -13.02 3.35 9.66
CA ARG A 131 -13.19 4.47 10.59
C ARG A 131 -14.31 4.22 11.60
N ALA A 132 -15.43 3.65 11.15
CA ALA A 132 -16.53 3.29 12.02
C ALA A 132 -16.12 2.23 13.07
N TRP A 133 -15.40 1.19 12.65
CA TRP A 133 -14.87 0.17 13.55
C TRP A 133 -13.84 0.72 14.54
N ALA A 134 -12.87 1.51 14.03
CA ALA A 134 -11.81 2.12 14.83
C ALA A 134 -12.33 3.25 15.74
N LYS A 135 -13.58 3.68 15.57
CA LYS A 135 -14.19 4.85 16.24
C LYS A 135 -13.28 6.08 16.13
N SER A 136 -12.75 6.30 14.93
CA SER A 136 -11.75 7.33 14.66
C SER A 136 -12.10 8.16 13.42
N SER A 137 -11.49 9.32 13.28
CA SER A 137 -11.64 10.19 12.10
C SER A 137 -10.42 10.08 11.18
N ALA A 138 -10.53 10.57 9.95
CA ALA A 138 -9.40 10.60 9.02
C ALA A 138 -8.24 11.45 9.56
N GLU A 139 -8.58 12.61 10.16
CA GLU A 139 -7.63 13.55 10.75
C GLU A 139 -6.89 12.91 11.93
N LYS A 140 -7.61 12.18 12.79
CA LYS A 140 -7.00 11.49 13.92
C LYS A 140 -6.06 10.38 13.48
N LEU A 141 -6.47 9.54 12.52
CA LEU A 141 -5.61 8.49 11.98
C LEU A 141 -4.36 9.05 11.29
N GLN A 142 -4.49 10.19 10.61
CA GLN A 142 -3.37 10.91 10.01
C GLN A 142 -2.39 11.42 11.08
N ALA A 143 -2.91 12.09 12.11
CA ALA A 143 -2.13 12.62 13.22
C ALA A 143 -1.39 11.50 13.94
N GLU A 144 -2.09 10.41 14.27
CA GLU A 144 -1.47 9.22 14.88
C GLU A 144 -0.37 8.63 13.99
N SER A 145 -0.51 8.69 12.65
CA SER A 145 0.55 8.26 11.73
C SER A 145 1.76 9.17 11.75
N ALA A 146 1.53 10.49 11.82
CA ALA A 146 2.57 11.50 11.93
C ALA A 146 3.35 11.38 13.25
N ASP A 147 2.67 11.10 14.37
CA ASP A 147 3.31 10.89 15.67
C ASP A 147 4.31 9.72 15.62
N ARG A 148 4.03 8.68 14.82
CA ARG A 148 4.97 7.56 14.64
C ARG A 148 6.27 7.97 13.94
N ALA A 149 6.29 9.10 13.22
CA ALA A 149 7.53 9.59 12.62
C ALA A 149 8.61 9.89 13.67
N GLU A 150 8.26 10.00 14.96
CA GLU A 150 9.25 10.10 16.04
C GLU A 150 10.11 8.85 16.21
N PHE A 151 9.58 7.66 15.92
CA PHE A 151 10.25 6.39 16.17
C PHE A 151 10.43 5.49 14.94
N ARG A 152 9.92 5.90 13.77
CA ARG A 152 10.15 5.20 12.49
C ARG A 152 10.19 6.17 11.30
N GLU A 153 10.67 5.68 10.18
CA GLU A 153 10.55 6.26 8.86
C GLU A 153 9.92 5.24 7.89
N ILE A 154 9.04 5.71 7.00
CA ILE A 154 8.54 4.89 5.89
C ILE A 154 9.49 5.08 4.72
N MET A 155 10.21 4.02 4.37
CA MET A 155 11.21 4.05 3.30
C MET A 155 10.57 3.89 1.92
N SER A 156 9.59 2.99 1.79
CA SER A 156 8.89 2.74 0.54
C SER A 156 7.55 2.03 0.76
N ASN A 157 6.68 2.14 -0.24
CA ASN A 157 5.50 1.31 -0.40
C ASN A 157 5.54 0.67 -1.79
N SER A 158 5.32 -0.64 -1.86
CA SER A 158 5.32 -1.40 -3.11
C SER A 158 4.06 -2.26 -3.19
N LEU A 159 3.45 -2.29 -4.37
CA LEU A 159 2.42 -3.26 -4.72
C LEU A 159 3.04 -4.24 -5.71
N LEU A 160 3.24 -5.48 -5.29
CA LEU A 160 3.77 -6.55 -6.13
C LEU A 160 2.65 -7.53 -6.46
N GLN A 161 2.71 -8.15 -7.64
CA GLN A 161 1.86 -9.29 -7.96
C GLN A 161 2.69 -10.56 -7.86
N GLU A 162 2.20 -11.56 -7.13
CA GLU A 162 2.81 -12.89 -7.08
C GLU A 162 2.79 -13.50 -8.49
N MET A 163 3.89 -14.10 -8.90
CA MET A 163 3.99 -14.83 -10.16
C MET A 163 4.14 -16.30 -9.86
N THR A 164 3.18 -17.10 -10.29
CA THR A 164 3.15 -18.56 -10.08
C THR A 164 3.43 -19.29 -11.39
N PHE A 165 4.05 -20.46 -11.32
CA PHE A 165 4.26 -21.30 -12.49
C PHE A 165 2.94 -22.02 -12.85
N ARG A 166 2.64 -22.12 -14.16
CA ARG A 166 1.53 -22.95 -14.65
C ARG A 166 1.75 -24.45 -14.39
#